data_AF-A0A139BSV3-F1
#
_entry.id   AF-A0A139BSV3-F1
#
_cell.length_a   1.000
_cell.length_b   1.000
_cell.length_c   1.000
_cell.angle_alpha   90.00
_cell.angle_beta   90.00
_cell.angle_gamma   90.00
#
_symmetry.space_group_name_H-M   'P 1'
#
loop_
_entity.id
_entity.type
_entity.pdbx_description
1 polymer ?
#
loop_
_entity_poly.entity_id
_entity_poly.type
_entity_poly.pdbx_seq_one_letter_code
_entity_poly.pdbx_strand_id
1 'polypeptide(L)'
;RGYEPKLQSDVMQSQETAMNIGVQDTVSIGAQEAAGQMLQVYFPLDLPLREAREHFDLIYFDYHLRKEVGNVARVADRVGLERTHLYRKLKQLGIKFVKKGGPDEPHQ
;
A
#
# COMPACT_ATOMS: atom_id res chain seq x y z
N ARG A 1 -56.47 -2.37 26.32
CA ARG A 1 -55.79 -3.15 27.38
C ARG A 1 -54.30 -3.17 27.04
N GLY A 2 -53.62 -2.06 27.35
CA GLY A 2 -52.18 -1.88 27.19
C GLY A 2 -51.61 -1.62 28.58
N TYR A 3 -50.58 -2.38 28.94
CA TYR A 3 -50.03 -2.45 30.29
C TYR A 3 -49.08 -1.27 30.58
N GLU A 4 -49.09 -0.88 31.86
CA GLU A 4 -48.41 0.24 32.52
C GLU A 4 -46.88 0.34 32.30
N PRO A 5 -46.33 1.57 32.33
CA PRO A 5 -44.90 1.82 32.38
C PRO A 5 -44.34 1.52 33.79
N LYS A 6 -43.26 0.74 33.87
CA LYS A 6 -42.57 0.41 35.12
C LYS A 6 -41.47 1.45 35.42
N LEU A 7 -41.71 2.17 36.52
CA LEU A 7 -40.80 2.45 37.64
C LEU A 7 -39.46 3.13 37.33
N GLN A 8 -39.46 4.45 37.58
CA GLN A 8 -38.32 5.20 38.10
C GLN A 8 -37.89 4.62 39.47
N SER A 9 -36.61 4.32 39.61
CA SER A 9 -35.94 4.23 40.91
C SER A 9 -34.58 4.89 40.78
N ASP A 10 -34.51 6.08 41.35
CA ASP A 10 -33.29 6.84 41.62
C ASP A 10 -32.29 6.00 42.44
N VAL A 11 -31.06 5.88 41.95
CA VAL A 11 -29.85 5.83 42.78
C VAL A 11 -28.77 6.64 42.06
N MET A 12 -28.83 7.97 42.20
CA MET A 12 -27.69 8.87 42.00
C MET A 12 -27.06 9.17 43.36
N GLN A 13 -25.95 8.50 43.65
CA GLN A 13 -24.88 8.93 44.57
C GLN A 13 -23.72 7.97 44.27
N SER A 14 -22.60 8.40 43.72
CA SER A 14 -21.65 9.25 44.45
C SER A 14 -20.69 9.91 43.46
N GLN A 15 -20.38 11.17 43.74
CA GLN A 15 -19.30 11.92 43.13
C GLN A 15 -17.97 11.39 43.67
N GLU A 16 -17.04 11.01 42.80
CA GLU A 16 -15.61 11.17 43.07
C GLU A 16 -14.97 11.89 41.88
N THR A 17 -14.81 13.20 42.09
CA THR A 17 -13.85 14.02 41.37
C THR A 17 -12.46 13.65 41.85
N ALA A 18 -11.65 13.07 40.97
CA ALA A 18 -10.21 13.16 41.06
C ALA A 18 -9.67 13.48 39.67
N MET A 19 -9.31 14.75 39.50
CA MET A 19 -8.48 15.25 38.42
C MET A 19 -7.15 14.50 38.46
N ASN A 20 -6.79 13.81 37.37
CA ASN A 20 -5.41 13.39 37.17
C ASN A 20 -4.91 13.97 35.85
N ILE A 21 -4.47 15.22 35.92
CA ILE A 21 -3.68 15.87 34.88
C ILE A 21 -2.28 15.25 34.97
N GLY A 22 -2.03 14.29 34.09
CA GLY A 22 -0.70 13.77 33.80
C GLY A 22 -0.48 13.82 32.31
N VAL A 23 -0.12 15.00 31.80
CA VAL A 23 0.45 15.17 30.46
C VAL A 23 1.80 14.45 30.50
N GLN A 24 1.80 13.18 30.08
CA GLN A 24 3.02 12.52 29.61
C GLN A 24 2.84 12.31 28.12
N ASP A 25 3.24 13.35 27.39
CA ASP A 25 3.79 13.24 26.05
C ASP A 25 4.92 12.21 26.06
N THR A 26 4.56 10.97 25.82
CA THR A 26 5.27 10.18 24.83
C THR A 26 4.19 9.47 24.04
N VAL A 27 3.83 10.06 22.90
CA VAL A 27 3.31 9.27 21.78
C VAL A 27 4.32 8.14 21.62
N SER A 28 3.97 6.96 22.11
CA SER A 28 4.55 5.71 21.63
C SER A 28 4.27 5.75 20.15
N ILE A 29 5.24 6.27 19.40
CA ILE A 29 5.33 6.09 17.97
C ILE A 29 5.30 4.58 17.86
N GLY A 30 4.13 4.07 17.50
CA GLY A 30 3.95 2.68 17.19
C GLY A 30 5.02 2.40 16.15
N ALA A 31 6.06 1.68 16.55
CA ALA A 31 6.63 0.68 15.70
C ALA A 31 5.51 -0.34 15.46
N GLN A 32 4.49 0.10 14.70
CA GLN A 32 3.71 -0.80 13.90
C GLN A 32 4.76 -1.37 12.97
N GLU A 33 5.29 -2.52 13.36
CA GLU A 33 6.03 -3.39 12.48
C GLU A 33 5.29 -3.33 11.16
N ALA A 34 5.99 -2.88 10.11
CA ALA A 34 5.47 -2.91 8.76
C ALA A 34 5.25 -4.39 8.45
N ALA A 35 4.12 -4.93 8.90
CA ALA A 35 3.66 -6.26 8.63
C ALA A 35 3.54 -6.26 7.11
N GLY A 36 4.58 -6.78 6.47
CA GLY A 36 4.69 -6.78 5.02
C GLY A 36 3.43 -7.43 4.52
N GLN A 37 2.55 -6.63 3.89
CA GLN A 37 1.31 -7.14 3.34
C GLN A 37 1.70 -8.27 2.39
N MET A 38 1.33 -9.49 2.77
CA MET A 38 1.66 -10.65 1.98
C MET A 38 0.80 -10.59 0.71
N LEU A 39 1.44 -10.28 -0.41
CA LEU A 39 0.77 -10.26 -1.69
C LEU A 39 0.58 -11.70 -2.16
N GLN A 40 -0.68 -12.14 -2.22
CA GLN A 40 -1.06 -13.35 -2.94
C GLN A 40 -1.09 -13.02 -4.43
N VAL A 41 -0.15 -13.59 -5.18
CA VAL A 41 -0.02 -13.38 -6.64
C VAL A 41 -0.23 -14.71 -7.35
N TYR A 42 -1.08 -14.68 -8.38
CA TYR A 42 -1.31 -15.83 -9.25
C TYR A 42 -0.14 -15.96 -10.24
N PHE A 43 0.44 -17.16 -10.31
CA PHE A 43 1.51 -17.46 -11.25
C PHE A 43 1.11 -18.65 -12.15
N PRO A 44 0.80 -18.41 -13.43
CA PRO A 44 0.38 -19.47 -14.34
C PRO A 44 1.56 -20.39 -14.69
N LEU A 45 1.45 -21.67 -14.33
CA LEU A 45 2.47 -22.70 -14.55
C LEU A 45 2.23 -23.54 -15.81
N ASP A 46 1.05 -23.39 -16.40
CA ASP A 46 0.59 -24.05 -17.62
C ASP A 46 1.06 -23.33 -18.90
N LEU A 47 1.61 -22.12 -18.76
CA LEU A 47 2.19 -21.36 -19.86
C LEU A 47 3.63 -21.80 -20.20
N PRO A 48 4.09 -21.58 -21.44
CA PRO A 48 5.50 -21.70 -21.78
C PRO A 48 6.38 -20.87 -20.83
N LEU A 49 7.57 -21.39 -20.48
CA LEU A 49 8.48 -20.75 -19.52
C LEU A 49 8.77 -19.27 -19.81
N ARG A 50 8.84 -18.91 -21.10
CA ARG A 50 9.04 -17.52 -21.52
C ARG A 50 7.89 -16.63 -21.07
N GLU A 51 6.65 -17.05 -21.31
CA GLU A 51 5.43 -16.30 -20.98
C GLU A 51 5.21 -16.25 -19.46
N ALA A 52 5.45 -17.37 -18.77
CA ALA A 52 5.41 -17.40 -17.31
C ALA A 52 6.41 -16.39 -16.70
N ARG A 53 7.63 -16.29 -17.26
CA ARG A 53 8.61 -15.28 -16.83
C ARG A 53 8.14 -13.85 -17.10
N GLU A 54 7.53 -13.60 -18.25
CA GLU A 54 6.96 -12.29 -18.57
C GLU A 54 5.85 -11.90 -17.57
N HIS A 55 5.01 -12.86 -17.16
CA HIS A 55 4.02 -12.66 -16.09
C HIS A 55 4.66 -12.30 -14.74
N PHE A 56 5.72 -13.00 -14.34
CA PHE A 56 6.47 -12.62 -13.14
C PHE A 56 7.02 -11.20 -13.26
N ASP A 57 7.69 -10.90 -14.37
CA ASP A 57 8.31 -9.60 -14.59
C ASP A 57 7.27 -8.47 -14.52
N LEU A 58 6.09 -8.68 -15.13
CA LEU A 58 4.97 -7.74 -15.07
C LEU A 58 4.58 -7.39 -13.63
N ILE A 59 4.31 -8.42 -12.83
CA ILE A 59 3.86 -8.27 -11.43
C ILE A 59 4.97 -7.64 -10.58
N TYR A 60 6.21 -8.09 -10.76
CA TYR A 60 7.36 -7.64 -9.99
C TYR A 60 7.68 -6.15 -10.23
N PHE A 61 7.66 -5.72 -11.50
CA PHE A 61 7.90 -4.31 -11.84
C PHE A 61 6.72 -3.42 -11.49
N ASP A 62 5.48 -3.87 -11.67
CA ASP A 62 4.30 -3.10 -11.24
C ASP A 62 4.31 -2.85 -9.73
N TYR A 63 4.61 -3.87 -8.93
CA TYR A 63 4.78 -3.72 -7.48
C TYR A 63 5.83 -2.66 -7.12
N HIS A 64 7.02 -2.73 -7.73
CA HIS A 64 8.09 -1.77 -7.43
C HIS A 64 7.78 -0.37 -7.95
N LEU A 65 7.14 -0.24 -9.12
CA LEU A 65 6.71 1.06 -9.64
C LEU A 65 5.70 1.72 -8.70
N ARG A 66 4.72 0.96 -8.17
CA ARG A 66 3.77 1.50 -7.19
C ARG A 66 4.48 1.94 -5.91
N LYS A 67 5.42 1.11 -5.41
CA LYS A 67 6.20 1.39 -4.20
C LYS A 67 7.07 2.65 -4.31
N GLU A 68 7.66 2.87 -5.48
CA GLU A 68 8.54 4.01 -5.75
C GLU A 68 7.78 5.19 -6.43
N VAL A 69 6.44 5.18 -6.40
CA VAL A 69 5.56 6.25 -6.92
C VAL A 69 5.86 6.59 -8.39
N GLY A 70 6.09 5.56 -9.21
CA GLY A 70 6.39 5.68 -10.63
C GLY A 70 7.79 6.19 -10.95
N ASN A 71 8.67 6.37 -9.95
CA ASN A 71 10.05 6.79 -10.19
C ASN A 71 10.90 5.64 -10.72
N VAL A 72 11.00 5.54 -12.04
CA VAL A 72 11.74 4.47 -12.73
C VAL A 72 13.22 4.44 -12.34
N ALA A 73 13.84 5.58 -12.06
CA ALA A 73 15.23 5.64 -11.63
C ALA A 73 15.42 4.96 -10.27
N ARG A 74 14.51 5.19 -9.31
CA ARG A 74 14.51 4.51 -8.01
C ARG A 74 14.23 3.03 -8.15
N VAL A 75 13.31 2.63 -9.03
CA VAL A 75 13.04 1.22 -9.31
C VAL A 75 14.32 0.54 -9.83
N ALA A 76 14.99 1.12 -10.82
CA ALA A 76 16.25 0.61 -11.38
C ALA A 76 17.31 0.35 -10.31
N ASP A 77 17.53 1.34 -9.44
CA ASP A 77 18.46 1.24 -8.32
C ASP A 77 18.04 0.13 -7.32
N ARG A 78 16.73 -0.04 -7.08
CA ARG A 78 16.16 -1.06 -6.17
C ARG A 78 16.26 -2.48 -6.70
N VAL A 79 16.00 -2.67 -7.99
CA VAL A 79 16.03 -3.99 -8.62
C VAL A 79 17.44 -4.37 -9.12
N GLY A 80 18.40 -3.45 -9.06
CA GLY A 80 19.78 -3.66 -9.52
C GLY A 80 19.90 -3.77 -11.04
N LEU A 81 19.01 -3.10 -11.79
CA LEU A 81 19.04 -3.09 -13.26
C LEU A 81 19.47 -1.72 -13.77
N GLU A 82 20.28 -1.73 -14.82
CA GLU A 82 20.59 -0.52 -15.58
C GLU A 82 19.31 0.19 -16.06
N ARG A 83 19.24 1.50 -15.86
CA ARG A 83 18.03 2.31 -16.15
C ARG A 83 17.57 2.15 -17.59
N THR A 84 18.50 2.20 -18.56
CA THR A 84 18.21 2.03 -19.99
C THR A 84 17.61 0.66 -20.28
N HIS A 85 18.07 -0.39 -19.59
CA HIS A 85 17.51 -1.74 -19.73
C HIS A 85 16.13 -1.85 -19.10
N LEU A 86 15.91 -1.22 -17.95
CA LEU A 86 14.60 -1.19 -17.31
C LEU A 86 13.56 -0.50 -18.20
N TYR A 87 13.88 0.65 -18.81
CA TYR A 87 12.96 1.32 -19.73
C TYR A 87 12.53 0.44 -20.90
N ARG A 88 13.48 -0.25 -21.54
CA ARG A 88 13.19 -1.19 -22.63
C ARG A 88 12.31 -2.34 -22.14
N LYS A 89 12.61 -2.89 -20.97
CA LYS A 89 11.85 -3.98 -20.37
C LYS A 89 10.41 -3.55 -20.05
N LEU A 90 10.21 -2.40 -19.42
CA LEU A 90 8.87 -1.87 -19.13
C LEU A 90 8.05 -1.64 -20.40
N LYS A 91 8.68 -1.13 -21.47
CA LYS A 91 8.03 -0.94 -22.77
C LYS A 91 7.64 -2.28 -23.42
N GLN A 92 8.53 -3.28 -23.38
CA GLN A 92 8.24 -4.63 -23.90
C GLN A 92 7.08 -5.30 -23.15
N LEU A 93 7.02 -5.09 -21.83
CA LEU A 93 5.94 -5.59 -20.98
C LEU A 93 4.67 -4.73 -21.06
N GLY A 94 4.66 -3.61 -21.78
CA GLY A 94 3.50 -2.71 -21.86
C GLY A 94 3.13 -2.00 -20.56
N ILE A 95 4.05 -1.93 -19.59
CA ILE A 95 3.82 -1.24 -18.31
C ILE A 95 3.92 0.27 -18.52
N LYS A 96 2.85 1.00 -18.18
CA LYS A 96 2.83 2.47 -18.27
C LYS A 96 3.57 3.09 -17.09
N PHE A 97 4.48 4.01 -17.36
CA PHE A 97 5.18 4.79 -16.34
C PHE A 97 5.22 6.27 -16.75
N VAL A 98 5.16 7.17 -15.76
CA VAL A 98 5.21 8.61 -16.00
C VAL A 98 6.67 9.02 -16.11
N LYS A 99 7.13 9.33 -17.33
CA LYS A 99 8.43 9.97 -17.53
C LYS A 99 8.36 11.38 -16.94
N LYS A 100 8.93 11.58 -15.76
CA LYS A 100 9.06 12.93 -15.17
C LYS A 100 10.13 13.70 -15.94
N GLY A 101 9.74 14.24 -17.11
CA GLY A 101 10.59 15.07 -17.97
C GLY A 101 10.22 14.99 -19.45
N GLY A 102 9.35 15.90 -19.91
CA GLY A 102 9.21 16.33 -21.31
C GLY A 102 8.06 15.69 -22.12
N PRO A 103 7.26 16.49 -22.86
CA PRO A 103 6.16 16.03 -23.70
C PRO A 103 6.74 15.52 -25.03
N ASP A 104 6.32 14.34 -25.48
CA ASP A 104 6.57 13.92 -26.85
C ASP A 104 5.22 13.55 -27.48
N GLU A 105 4.88 14.35 -28.49
CA GLU A 105 3.70 14.34 -29.36
C GLU A 105 3.38 12.98 -29.99
N PRO A 106 2.14 12.76 -30.47
CA PRO A 106 1.75 11.54 -31.14
C PRO A 106 2.43 11.43 -32.50
N HIS A 107 3.18 10.36 -32.73
CA HIS A 107 3.47 9.93 -34.09
C HIS A 107 2.25 9.18 -34.63
N GLN A 108 1.48 9.88 -35.46
CA GLN A 108 0.68 9.28 -36.53
C GLN A 108 1.59 8.63 -37.58
#